data_AF-A0A017SM16-F1
#
_entry.id   AF-A0A017SM16-F1
#
_cell.length_a   1.000
_cell.length_b   1.000
_cell.length_c   1.000
_cell.angle_alpha   90.00
_cell.angle_beta   90.00
_cell.angle_gamma   90.00
#
_symmetry.space_group_name_H-M   'P 1'
#
loop_
_entity.id
_entity.type
_entity.pdbx_description
1 polymer ?
#
loop_
_entity_poly.entity_id
_entity_poly.type
_entity_poly.pdbx_seq_one_letter_code
_entity_poly.pdbx_strand_id
1 'polypeptide(L)'
;MLGSHVVSEWNLHEVFAEAILAGPPDSGRNPEIIAGMPTANPVDQPNVLWYTNPKEWDFVQYHASMSSQTVSVAVVPLRLQLEPAQNVTETTSIVMESFMLKLHTKSHLPRDRTIDPSTHLAELGVDSIVSLYKWST
;
A
#
# COMPACT_ATOMS: atom_id res chain seq x y z
N MET A 1 15.24 5.94 -11.39
CA MET A 1 16.18 5.20 -10.53
C MET A 1 15.34 4.53 -9.46
N LEU A 2 15.28 3.20 -9.42
CA LEU A 2 14.66 2.48 -8.31
C LEU A 2 15.39 2.90 -7.03
N GLY A 3 14.63 3.22 -5.97
CA GLY A 3 15.20 3.68 -4.71
C GLY A 3 16.30 2.72 -4.23
N SER A 4 17.43 3.30 -3.85
CA SER A 4 18.71 2.67 -3.45
C SER A 4 18.65 1.70 -2.25
N HIS A 5 17.47 1.21 -1.86
CA HIS A 5 17.28 0.46 -0.62
C HIS A 5 16.26 -0.68 -0.71
N VAL A 6 15.92 -1.16 -1.91
CA VAL A 6 14.97 -2.27 -2.09
C VAL A 6 15.68 -3.62 -2.21
N VAL A 7 16.89 -3.64 -2.78
CA VAL A 7 17.71 -4.86 -2.93
C VAL A 7 19.16 -4.42 -2.74
N SER A 8 19.87 -4.98 -1.77
CA SER A 8 21.31 -4.75 -1.64
C SER A 8 22.03 -5.31 -2.88
N GLU A 9 23.19 -4.76 -3.23
CA GLU A 9 24.03 -5.32 -4.31
C GLU A 9 24.33 -6.81 -4.07
N TRP A 10 24.52 -7.18 -2.80
CA TRP A 10 24.67 -8.57 -2.39
C TRP A 10 23.47 -9.44 -2.78
N ASN A 11 22.25 -9.02 -2.45
CA ASN A 11 21.04 -9.77 -2.78
C ASN A 11 20.87 -9.90 -4.30
N LEU A 12 21.28 -8.89 -5.06
CA LEU A 12 21.27 -8.94 -6.52
C LEU A 12 22.25 -10.01 -7.04
N HIS A 13 23.48 -10.05 -6.51
CA HIS A 13 24.47 -11.05 -6.88
C HIS A 13 24.03 -12.46 -6.49
N GLU A 14 23.39 -12.62 -5.34
CA GLU A 14 22.86 -13.90 -4.87
C GLU A 14 21.75 -14.43 -5.79
N VAL A 15 20.75 -13.59 -6.10
CA VAL A 15 19.67 -13.94 -7.04
C VAL A 15 20.24 -14.29 -8.43
N PHE A 16 21.26 -13.55 -8.88
CA PHE A 16 21.91 -13.81 -10.15
C PHE A 16 22.73 -15.11 -10.15
N ALA A 17 23.45 -15.42 -9.07
CA ALA A 17 24.17 -16.67 -8.92
C ALA A 17 23.23 -17.88 -8.90
N GLU A 18 22.12 -17.79 -8.17
CA GLU A 18 21.09 -18.85 -8.15
C GLU A 18 20.47 -19.07 -9.53
N ALA A 19 20.21 -18.00 -10.28
CA ALA A 19 19.74 -18.09 -11.66
C ALA A 19 20.75 -18.81 -12.59
N ILE A 20 22.05 -18.53 -12.45
CA ILE A 20 23.09 -19.23 -13.23
C ILE A 20 23.10 -20.72 -12.90
N LEU A 21 22.99 -21.07 -11.61
CA LEU A 21 23.03 -22.46 -11.15
C LEU A 21 21.76 -23.23 -11.54
N ALA A 22 20.61 -22.57 -11.61
CA ALA A 22 19.33 -23.18 -12.01
C ALA A 22 19.09 -23.16 -13.53
N GLY A 23 19.86 -22.38 -14.30
CA GLY A 23 19.70 -22.22 -15.74
C GLY A 23 19.88 -23.47 -16.59
N PRO A 24 20.83 -24.39 -16.30
CA PRO A 24 20.98 -25.61 -17.09
C PRO A 24 19.73 -26.51 -16.99
N PRO A 25 19.27 -27.10 -18.10
CA PRO A 25 18.07 -27.95 -18.11
C PRO A 25 18.23 -29.23 -17.26
N ASP A 26 19.47 -29.70 -17.12
CA ASP A 26 19.81 -30.88 -16.29
C ASP A 26 20.24 -30.50 -14.87
N SER A 27 20.06 -29.23 -14.45
CA SER A 27 20.49 -28.76 -13.13
C SER A 27 19.75 -29.43 -11.97
N GLY A 28 18.57 -30.00 -12.22
CA GLY A 28 17.69 -30.55 -11.19
C GLY A 28 17.15 -29.50 -10.20
N ARG A 29 17.35 -28.22 -10.50
CA ARG A 29 16.94 -27.08 -9.66
C ARG A 29 15.72 -26.39 -10.28
N ASN A 30 14.94 -25.69 -9.45
CA ASN A 30 13.81 -24.91 -9.94
C ASN A 30 14.33 -23.64 -10.65
N PRO A 31 14.04 -23.42 -11.94
CA PRO A 31 14.45 -22.21 -12.65
C PRO A 31 13.67 -20.96 -12.24
N GLU A 32 12.56 -21.08 -11.49
CA GLU A 32 11.85 -19.92 -10.94
C GLU A 32 12.59 -19.34 -9.74
N ILE A 33 13.25 -18.20 -9.94
CA ILE A 33 13.90 -17.42 -8.89
C ILE A 33 13.06 -16.18 -8.59
N ILE A 34 12.57 -16.06 -7.36
CA ILE A 34 11.76 -14.93 -6.90
C ILE A 34 12.59 -14.09 -5.94
N ALA A 35 12.85 -12.84 -6.29
CA ALA A 35 13.40 -11.85 -5.38
C ALA A 35 12.24 -11.05 -4.75
N GLY A 36 12.05 -11.19 -3.43
CA GLY A 36 11.00 -10.48 -2.72
C GLY A 36 11.25 -8.96 -2.67
N MET A 37 10.18 -8.18 -2.68
CA MET A 37 10.23 -6.75 -2.38
C MET A 37 10.10 -6.57 -0.86
N PRO A 38 11.11 -6.02 -0.16
CA PRO A 38 11.01 -5.79 1.27
C PRO A 38 9.96 -4.73 1.57
N THR A 39 9.30 -4.89 2.71
CA THR A 39 8.44 -3.83 3.25
C THR A 39 9.29 -2.67 3.74
N ALA A 40 8.82 -1.43 3.54
CA ALA A 40 9.51 -0.22 4.00
C ALA A 40 8.62 0.63 4.89
N ASN A 41 9.21 1.22 5.93
CA ASN A 41 8.56 2.16 6.83
C ASN A 41 8.97 3.59 6.45
N PRO A 42 8.03 4.50 6.15
CA PRO A 42 8.35 5.89 5.81
C PRO A 42 9.10 6.65 6.90
N VAL A 43 8.98 6.24 8.17
CA VAL A 43 9.72 6.84 9.29
C VAL A 43 11.20 6.45 9.24
N ASP A 44 11.49 5.17 9.03
CA ASP A 44 12.86 4.63 9.01
C ASP A 44 13.56 4.87 7.67
N GLN A 45 12.78 4.90 6.58
CA GLN A 45 13.24 4.98 5.20
C GLN A 45 12.44 6.05 4.41
N PRO A 46 12.61 7.34 4.68
CA PRO A 46 11.77 8.40 4.08
C PRO A 46 11.99 8.61 2.58
N ASN A 47 13.15 8.22 2.05
CA ASN A 47 13.56 8.50 0.67
C ASN A 47 13.16 7.41 -0.34
N VAL A 48 12.25 6.53 0.04
CA VAL A 48 11.79 5.44 -0.83
C VAL A 48 10.79 6.01 -1.85
N LEU A 49 11.19 5.97 -3.13
CA LEU A 49 10.47 6.63 -4.22
C LEU A 49 9.08 6.02 -4.50
N TRP A 50 8.92 4.73 -4.22
CA TRP A 50 7.69 4.01 -4.54
C TRP A 50 6.55 4.21 -3.51
N TYR A 51 6.76 4.99 -2.44
CA TYR A 51 5.67 5.41 -1.55
C TYR A 51 4.57 6.21 -2.25
N THR A 52 4.89 6.87 -3.36
CA THR A 52 3.92 7.63 -4.13
C THR A 52 3.07 6.77 -5.06
N ASN A 53 3.43 5.49 -5.26
CA ASN A 53 2.73 4.56 -6.12
C ASN A 53 1.74 3.71 -5.30
N PRO A 54 0.40 3.90 -5.47
CA PRO A 54 -0.58 3.16 -4.69
C PRO A 54 -0.58 1.64 -4.87
N LYS A 55 0.01 1.14 -5.97
CA LYS A 55 0.19 -0.29 -6.21
C LYS A 55 1.20 -0.93 -5.25
N GLU A 56 2.12 -0.13 -4.71
CA GLU A 56 3.20 -0.60 -3.83
C GLU A 56 2.87 -0.39 -2.35
N TRP A 57 1.69 0.14 -2.02
CA TRP A 57 1.31 0.46 -0.64
C TRP A 57 1.16 -0.75 0.27
N ASP A 58 0.96 -1.95 -0.29
CA ASP A 58 0.95 -3.18 0.49
C ASP A 58 2.35 -3.53 1.05
N PHE A 59 3.41 -2.96 0.45
CA PHE A 59 4.78 -3.05 0.96
C PHE A 59 5.14 -1.88 1.88
N VAL A 60 4.23 -0.93 2.16
CA VAL A 60 4.48 0.18 3.07
C VAL A 60 3.96 -0.16 4.47
N GLN A 61 4.88 -0.35 5.41
CA GLN A 61 4.55 -0.48 6.82
C GLN A 61 4.34 0.91 7.42
N TYR A 62 3.08 1.36 7.43
CA TYR A 62 2.68 2.43 8.33
C TYR A 62 2.67 1.85 9.75
N HIS A 63 3.72 2.14 10.53
CA HIS A 63 3.74 1.76 11.94
C HIS A 63 2.44 2.29 12.58
N ALA A 64 1.65 1.41 13.18
CA ALA A 64 0.50 1.80 14.01
C ALA A 64 0.95 2.45 15.34
N SER A 65 2.21 2.89 15.43
CA SER A 65 2.70 3.73 16.51
C SER A 65 2.05 5.09 16.36
N MET A 66 1.21 5.41 17.34
CA MET A 66 0.79 6.76 17.66
C MET A 66 2.03 7.65 17.89
N SER A 67 2.58 8.22 16.83
CA SER A 67 3.38 9.43 16.93
C SER A 67 3.17 10.23 15.66
N SER A 68 2.22 11.16 15.78
CA SER A 68 1.96 12.25 14.87
C SER A 68 3.26 12.86 14.36
N GLN A 69 3.53 12.75 13.05
CA GLN A 69 4.09 13.80 12.21
C GLN A 69 4.45 13.23 10.83
N THR A 70 3.70 13.63 9.81
CA THR A 70 4.26 14.33 8.64
C THR A 70 3.13 14.86 7.78
N VAL A 71 3.27 16.13 7.43
CA VAL A 71 2.30 17.00 6.79
C VAL A 71 2.32 16.75 5.28
N SER A 72 1.19 16.36 4.70
CA SER A 72 0.85 16.77 3.33
C SER A 72 -0.69 16.83 3.21
N VAL A 73 -1.19 18.06 3.11
CA VAL A 73 -2.60 18.47 3.31
C VAL A 73 -3.07 18.22 4.75
N ALA A 74 -3.62 19.25 5.40
CA ALA A 74 -4.13 19.19 6.77
C ALA A 74 -5.36 18.27 6.85
N VAL A 75 -5.14 16.96 6.78
CA VAL A 75 -6.16 15.95 7.07
C VAL A 75 -5.93 15.58 8.53
N VAL A 76 -6.81 16.09 9.39
CA VAL A 76 -6.84 15.69 10.81
C VAL A 76 -6.85 14.15 10.85
N PRO A 77 -5.95 13.49 11.61
CA PRO A 77 -5.97 12.04 11.73
C PRO A 77 -7.38 11.54 12.07
N LEU A 78 -7.87 10.53 11.34
CA LEU A 78 -9.24 9.99 11.51
C LEU A 78 -9.57 9.69 12.99
N ARG A 79 -8.59 9.20 13.76
CA ARG A 79 -8.75 8.96 15.21
C ARG A 79 -9.10 10.22 15.99
N LEU A 80 -8.48 11.37 15.67
CA LEU A 80 -8.78 12.65 16.31
C LEU A 80 -10.12 13.22 15.83
N GLN A 81 -10.54 12.93 14.60
CA GLN A 81 -11.88 13.31 14.13
C GLN A 81 -12.97 12.49 14.82
N LEU A 82 -12.70 11.22 15.13
CA LEU A 82 -13.63 10.31 15.80
C LEU A 82 -13.70 10.50 17.32
N GLU A 83 -12.68 11.06 17.97
CA GLU A 83 -12.65 11.29 19.42
C GLU A 83 -13.83 12.14 19.95
N PRO A 84 -14.21 13.26 19.32
CA PRO A 84 -15.35 14.06 19.77
C PRO A 84 -16.72 13.51 19.35
N ALA A 85 -16.78 12.49 18.48
CA ALA A 85 -18.04 12.04 17.90
C ALA A 85 -18.94 11.40 18.96
N GLN A 86 -20.15 11.94 19.13
CA GLN A 86 -21.04 11.56 20.24
C GLN A 86 -22.12 10.56 19.85
N ASN A 87 -22.32 10.33 18.55
CA ASN A 87 -23.35 9.46 18.04
C ASN A 87 -22.92 8.73 16.77
N VAL A 88 -23.61 7.63 16.48
CA VAL A 88 -23.32 6.75 15.34
C VAL A 88 -23.41 7.51 14.01
N THR A 89 -24.35 8.43 13.87
CA THR A 89 -24.55 9.22 12.64
C THR A 89 -23.32 10.08 12.32
N GLU A 90 -22.80 10.78 13.32
CA GLU A 90 -21.59 11.61 13.24
C GLU A 90 -20.36 10.74 12.94
N THR A 91 -20.22 9.62 13.65
CA THR A 91 -19.16 8.62 13.37
C THR A 91 -19.22 8.13 11.92
N THR A 92 -20.40 7.76 11.42
CA THR A 92 -20.56 7.29 10.03
C THR A 92 -20.23 8.37 9.01
N SER A 93 -20.57 9.64 9.27
CA SER A 93 -20.23 10.75 8.38
C SER A 93 -18.72 10.94 8.29
N ILE A 94 -18.03 10.98 9.44
CA ILE A 94 -16.58 11.16 9.54
C ILE A 94 -15.84 10.01 8.82
N VAL A 95 -16.28 8.77 9.03
CA VAL A 95 -15.70 7.60 8.37
C VAL A 95 -15.95 7.65 6.86
N MET A 96 -17.16 8.01 6.42
CA MET A 96 -17.52 8.06 5.01
C MET A 96 -16.69 9.12 4.27
N GLU A 97 -16.57 10.33 4.81
CA GLU A 97 -15.75 11.40 4.21
C GLU A 97 -14.28 10.98 4.07
N SER A 98 -13.72 10.41 5.14
CA SER A 98 -12.34 9.93 5.15
C SER A 98 -12.12 8.75 4.19
N PHE A 99 -13.10 7.85 4.10
CA PHE A 99 -13.07 6.73 3.17
C PHE A 99 -13.11 7.21 1.73
N MET A 100 -13.99 8.16 1.40
CA MET A 100 -14.11 8.75 0.07
C MET A 100 -12.81 9.44 -0.35
N LEU A 101 -12.22 10.25 0.52
CA LEU A 101 -10.91 10.87 0.26
C LEU A 101 -9.85 9.81 -0.07
N LYS A 102 -9.82 8.72 0.71
CA LYS A 102 -8.87 7.62 0.53
C LYS A 102 -9.15 6.85 -0.75
N LEU A 103 -10.41 6.64 -1.12
CA LEU A 103 -10.82 5.96 -2.34
C LEU A 103 -10.44 6.78 -3.57
N HIS A 104 -10.69 8.09 -3.57
CA HIS A 104 -10.24 9.01 -4.61
C HIS A 104 -8.73 8.95 -4.81
N THR A 105 -7.99 9.00 -3.70
CA THR A 105 -6.54 8.98 -3.72
C THR A 105 -5.99 7.63 -4.22
N LYS A 106 -6.54 6.51 -3.72
CA LYS A 106 -6.10 5.15 -4.10
C LYS A 106 -6.44 4.79 -5.54
N SER A 107 -7.59 5.25 -6.01
CA SER A 107 -8.14 4.88 -7.32
C SER A 107 -7.75 5.88 -8.41
N HIS A 108 -6.90 6.87 -8.09
CA HIS A 108 -6.54 7.98 -8.98
C HIS A 108 -7.75 8.67 -9.62
N LEU A 109 -8.87 8.70 -8.90
CA LEU A 109 -10.09 9.32 -9.39
C LEU A 109 -9.98 10.83 -9.20
N PRO A 110 -10.42 11.64 -10.18
CA PRO A 110 -10.50 13.09 -10.02
C PRO A 110 -11.24 13.43 -8.73
N ARG A 111 -10.72 14.36 -7.92
CA ARG A 111 -11.36 14.77 -6.65
C ARG A 111 -12.77 15.33 -6.85
N ASP A 112 -13.07 15.80 -8.05
CA ASP A 112 -14.36 16.38 -8.43
C ASP A 112 -15.37 15.32 -8.94
N ARG A 113 -14.94 14.06 -9.07
CA ARG A 113 -15.84 12.98 -9.47
C ARG A 113 -16.69 12.56 -8.28
N THR A 114 -17.94 12.99 -8.21
CA THR A 114 -18.85 12.45 -7.20
C THR A 114 -19.05 10.93 -7.40
N ILE A 115 -18.79 10.17 -6.33
CA ILE A 115 -19.04 8.73 -6.29
C ILE A 115 -20.29 8.53 -5.46
N ASP A 116 -21.31 7.96 -6.06
CA ASP A 116 -22.52 7.58 -5.33
C ASP A 116 -22.16 6.51 -4.29
N PRO A 117 -22.54 6.67 -3.01
CA PRO A 117 -22.34 5.65 -1.98
C PRO A 117 -22.92 4.27 -2.33
N SER A 118 -23.87 4.21 -3.26
CA SER A 118 -24.47 2.97 -3.77
C SER A 118 -23.69 2.32 -4.92
N THR A 119 -22.70 3.01 -5.50
CA THR A 119 -21.85 2.47 -6.56
C THR A 119 -21.06 1.28 -6.05
N HIS A 120 -21.17 0.14 -6.71
CA HIS A 120 -20.35 -1.02 -6.36
C HIS A 120 -18.86 -0.74 -6.61
N LEU A 121 -18.01 -1.14 -5.67
CA LEU A 121 -16.56 -0.98 -5.78
C LEU A 121 -15.97 -1.61 -7.05
N ALA A 122 -16.56 -2.70 -7.55
CA ALA A 122 -16.18 -3.32 -8.81
C ALA A 122 -16.38 -2.38 -10.02
N GLU A 123 -17.40 -1.53 -10.00
CA GLU A 123 -17.65 -0.52 -11.05
C GLU A 123 -16.61 0.62 -11.01
N LEU A 124 -15.88 0.75 -9.90
CA LEU A 124 -14.76 1.67 -9.73
C LEU A 124 -13.41 1.02 -10.06
N GLY A 125 -13.40 -0.21 -10.59
CA GLY A 125 -12.18 -0.96 -10.90
C GLY A 125 -11.47 -1.50 -9.66
N VAL A 126 -12.17 -1.61 -8.53
CA VAL A 126 -11.70 -2.31 -7.34
C VAL A 126 -12.14 -3.77 -7.48
N ASP A 127 -11.30 -4.58 -8.10
CA ASP A 127 -11.63 -5.95 -8.47
C ASP A 127 -11.64 -6.90 -7.25
N SER A 128 -12.65 -7.77 -7.20
CA SER A 128 -12.98 -8.66 -6.06
C SER A 128 -11.87 -9.64 -5.63
N ILE A 129 -10.80 -9.81 -6.40
CA ILE A 129 -9.65 -10.70 -6.06
C ILE A 129 -8.81 -10.14 -4.90
N VAL A 130 -8.78 -8.82 -4.72
CA VAL A 130 -8.16 -8.18 -3.54
C VAL A 130 -9.01 -8.40 -2.29
N SER A 131 -10.31 -8.65 -2.41
CA SER A 131 -11.26 -8.67 -1.29
C SER A 131 -11.19 -9.94 -0.43
N LEU A 132 -10.87 -11.10 -1.02
CA LEU A 132 -10.86 -12.39 -0.34
C LEU A 132 -9.59 -12.63 0.50
N TYR A 133 -8.46 -12.07 0.09
CA TYR A 133 -7.21 -12.17 0.87
C TYR A 133 -7.11 -11.15 2.02
N LYS A 134 -7.93 -10.10 2.00
CA LYS A 134 -7.79 -8.92 2.86
C LYS A 134 -8.61 -8.93 4.15
N TRP A 135 -9.41 -9.98 4.39
CA TRP A 135 -10.32 -10.10 5.54
C TRP A 135 -10.14 -11.39 6.36
N SER A 136 -9.08 -12.16 6.10
CA SER A 136 -8.76 -13.40 6.84
C SER A 136 -7.45 -13.32 7.65
N THR A 137 -6.82 -12.14 7.76
CA THR A 137 -5.64 -11.88 8.61
C THR A 137 -5.83 -10.54 9.29
#